data_AF-A0AA37RZN3-F1
#
_entry.id   AF-A0AA37RZN3-F1
#
_cell.length_a   1.000
_cell.length_b   1.000
_cell.length_c   1.000
_cell.angle_alpha   90.00
_cell.angle_beta   90.00
_cell.angle_gamma   90.00
#
_symmetry.space_group_name_H-M   'P 1'
#
loop_
_entity.id
_entity.type
_entity.pdbx_description
1 polymer ?
#
loop_
_entity_poly.entity_id
_entity_poly.type
_entity_poly.pdbx_seq_one_letter_code
_entity_poly.pdbx_strand_id
1 'polypeptide(L)'
;MYQQTHIYLQQLAALLKKHQLWQVEPLNPDLLDSSVPFCHDTLAFEQWLQFVFIEKLQRLIDNKQPLPRNFAVAPMAQMTLTDKSGSEDIIALLTQLDSYLGEPNE
;
A
#
# COMPACT_ATOMS: atom_id res chain seq x y z
N MET A 1 -13.41 10.55 4.24
CA MET A 1 -12.67 9.29 4.15
C MET A 1 -12.28 8.93 2.73
N TYR A 2 -13.19 8.48 1.86
CA TYR A 2 -12.83 7.90 0.56
C TYR A 2 -11.96 8.77 -0.36
N GLN A 3 -12.29 10.06 -0.50
CA GLN A 3 -11.51 11.00 -1.33
C GLN A 3 -10.08 11.17 -0.80
N GLN A 4 -9.93 11.32 0.52
CA GLN A 4 -8.62 11.48 1.14
C GLN A 4 -7.78 10.19 0.99
N THR A 5 -8.39 9.02 1.19
CA THR A 5 -7.73 7.73 0.94
C THR A 5 -7.26 7.63 -0.51
N HIS A 6 -8.09 8.03 -1.48
CA HIS A 6 -7.70 8.03 -2.89
C HIS A 6 -6.48 8.94 -3.17
N ILE A 7 -6.41 10.12 -2.54
CA ILE A 7 -5.26 11.02 -2.64
C ILE A 7 -3.99 10.36 -2.09
N TYR A 8 -4.07 9.70 -0.94
CA TYR A 8 -2.94 8.96 -0.37
C TYR A 8 -2.45 7.85 -1.31
N LEU A 9 -3.35 7.10 -1.95
CA LEU A 9 -2.98 6.06 -2.92
C LEU A 9 -2.26 6.64 -4.14
N GLN A 10 -2.74 7.78 -4.65
CA GLN A 10 -2.10 8.48 -5.78
C GLN A 10 -0.69 8.96 -5.41
N GLN A 11 -0.54 9.54 -4.21
CA GLN A 11 0.77 9.96 -3.70
C GLN A 11 1.71 8.77 -3.51
N LEU A 12 1.21 7.64 -3.02
CA LEU A 12 2.00 6.42 -2.83
C LEU A 12 2.52 5.91 -4.17
N ALA A 13 1.66 5.85 -5.18
CA ALA A 13 2.06 5.47 -6.54
C ALA A 13 3.13 6.43 -7.12
N ALA A 14 2.98 7.73 -6.89
CA ALA A 14 3.96 8.72 -7.34
C ALA A 14 5.32 8.54 -6.65
N LEU A 15 5.35 8.31 -5.33
CA LEU A 15 6.58 8.04 -4.58
C LEU A 15 7.25 6.75 -5.03
N LEU A 16 6.51 5.65 -5.16
CA LEU A 16 7.04 4.38 -5.67
C LEU A 16 7.68 4.56 -7.06
N LYS A 17 7.03 5.32 -7.97
CA LYS A 17 7.59 5.63 -9.29
C LYS A 17 8.85 6.49 -9.21
N LYS A 18 8.82 7.54 -8.38
CA LYS A 18 9.96 8.45 -8.15
C LYS A 18 11.20 7.70 -7.67
N HIS A 19 11.00 6.69 -6.82
CA HIS A 19 12.07 5.90 -6.22
C HIS A 19 12.40 4.60 -6.97
N GLN A 20 11.86 4.43 -8.19
CA GLN A 20 12.06 3.23 -9.02
C GLN A 20 11.64 1.92 -8.35
N LEU A 21 10.72 1.98 -7.39
CA LEU A 21 10.10 0.84 -6.70
C LEU A 21 8.78 0.43 -7.37
N TRP A 22 8.31 1.22 -8.35
CA TRP A 22 7.12 0.92 -9.14
C TRP A 22 7.45 -0.06 -10.26
N GLN A 23 6.72 -1.17 -10.31
CA GLN A 23 6.88 -2.15 -11.37
C GLN A 23 6.08 -1.75 -12.61
N VAL A 24 6.76 -1.65 -13.75
CA VAL A 24 6.13 -1.37 -15.05
C VAL A 24 5.59 -2.65 -15.69
N GLU A 25 6.29 -3.77 -15.48
CA GLU A 25 5.89 -5.06 -16.02
C GLU A 25 4.67 -5.61 -15.27
N PRO A 26 3.72 -6.26 -15.98
CA PRO A 26 2.60 -6.90 -15.34
C PRO A 26 3.09 -8.03 -14.43
N LEU A 27 2.60 -8.04 -13.21
CA LEU A 27 2.86 -9.13 -12.27
C LEU A 27 2.15 -10.41 -12.75
N ASN A 28 2.81 -11.56 -12.60
CA ASN A 28 2.16 -12.84 -12.87
C ASN A 28 0.99 -13.04 -11.87
N PRO A 29 -0.25 -13.25 -12.33
CA PRO A 29 -1.41 -13.42 -11.45
C PRO A 29 -1.25 -14.53 -10.42
N ASP A 30 -0.48 -15.60 -10.71
CA ASP A 30 -0.19 -16.66 -9.75
C ASP A 30 0.52 -16.14 -8.48
N LEU A 31 1.28 -15.04 -8.57
CA LEU A 31 1.98 -14.46 -7.41
C LEU A 31 1.01 -13.76 -6.45
N LEU A 32 -0.14 -13.29 -6.96
CA LEU A 32 -1.22 -12.72 -6.15
C LEU A 32 -2.03 -13.80 -5.45
N ASP A 33 -1.99 -15.04 -5.93
CA ASP A 33 -2.65 -16.22 -5.35
C ASP A 33 -1.85 -16.80 -4.17
N SER A 34 -1.38 -15.92 -3.29
CA SER A 34 -0.65 -16.33 -2.09
C SER A 34 -1.60 -16.43 -0.90
N SER A 35 -1.59 -17.57 -0.19
CA SER A 35 -2.41 -17.79 1.01
C SER A 35 -1.87 -17.10 2.26
N VAL A 36 -0.67 -16.52 2.21
CA VAL A 36 -0.03 -15.85 3.34
C VAL A 36 -0.32 -14.34 3.34
N PRO A 37 -0.37 -13.67 4.51
CA PRO A 37 -0.60 -12.23 4.58
C PRO A 37 0.51 -11.47 3.84
N PHE A 38 0.14 -10.39 3.15
CA PHE A 38 1.07 -9.57 2.35
C PHE A 38 1.78 -10.29 1.19
N CYS A 39 1.41 -11.54 0.88
CA CYS A 39 2.06 -12.37 -0.14
C CYS A 39 3.60 -12.39 0.00
N HIS A 40 4.14 -12.29 1.22
CA HIS A 40 5.57 -12.05 1.47
C HIS A 40 6.49 -13.20 0.99
N ASP A 41 5.93 -14.34 0.62
CA ASP A 41 6.63 -15.50 0.06
C ASP A 41 6.84 -15.36 -1.46
N THR A 42 5.89 -14.75 -2.16
CA THR A 42 5.84 -14.67 -3.63
C THR A 42 6.10 -13.27 -4.18
N LEU A 43 5.95 -12.22 -3.35
CA LEU A 43 5.95 -10.83 -3.76
C LEU A 43 6.91 -9.98 -2.92
N ALA A 44 7.65 -9.10 -3.60
CA ALA A 44 8.32 -8.01 -2.91
C ALA A 44 7.27 -7.04 -2.35
N PHE A 45 7.56 -6.44 -1.20
CA PHE A 45 6.61 -5.55 -0.51
C PHE A 45 6.17 -4.36 -1.38
N GLU A 46 7.08 -3.77 -2.15
CA GLU A 46 6.80 -2.72 -3.12
C GLU A 46 5.81 -3.14 -4.22
N GLN A 47 5.90 -4.38 -4.71
CA GLN A 47 4.95 -4.94 -5.67
C GLN A 47 3.59 -5.19 -5.02
N TRP A 48 3.58 -5.70 -3.79
CA TRP A 48 2.35 -5.89 -3.04
C TRP A 48 1.62 -4.56 -2.81
N LEU A 49 2.35 -3.48 -2.51
CA LEU A 49 1.76 -2.14 -2.38
C LEU A 49 1.06 -1.71 -3.67
N GLN A 50 1.70 -1.94 -4.82
CA GLN A 50 1.15 -1.58 -6.13
C GLN A 50 -0.07 -2.43 -6.52
N PHE A 51 0.08 -3.75 -6.55
CA PHE A 51 -0.89 -4.65 -7.19
C PHE A 51 -1.97 -5.16 -6.23
N VAL A 52 -1.71 -5.17 -4.93
CA VAL A 52 -2.68 -5.64 -3.94
C VAL A 52 -3.24 -4.47 -3.15
N PHE A 53 -2.40 -3.66 -2.54
CA PHE A 53 -2.84 -2.64 -1.58
C PHE A 53 -3.61 -1.50 -2.24
N ILE A 54 -3.02 -0.85 -3.26
CA ILE A 54 -3.67 0.25 -3.99
C ILE A 54 -4.97 -0.24 -4.64
N GLU A 55 -4.90 -1.33 -5.39
CA GLU A 55 -6.07 -1.93 -6.07
C GLU A 55 -7.19 -2.29 -5.09
N LYS A 56 -6.86 -2.91 -3.95
CA LYS A 56 -7.84 -3.29 -2.92
C LYS A 56 -8.53 -2.08 -2.32
N LEU A 57 -7.77 -1.04 -1.94
CA LEU A 57 -8.36 0.17 -1.35
C LEU A 57 -9.17 0.95 -2.39
N GLN A 58 -8.72 1.05 -3.64
CA GLN A 58 -9.50 1.64 -4.72
C GLN A 58 -10.82 0.91 -4.93
N ARG A 59 -10.81 -0.43 -4.92
CA ARG A 59 -12.03 -1.23 -5.05
C ARG A 59 -13.00 -0.97 -3.90
N LEU A 60 -12.51 -0.88 -2.66
CA LEU A 60 -13.36 -0.55 -1.51
C LEU A 60 -13.98 0.85 -1.64
N ILE A 61 -13.20 1.84 -2.09
CA ILE A 61 -13.67 3.20 -2.37
C ILE A 61 -14.77 3.20 -3.44
N ASP A 62 -14.51 2.55 -4.58
CA ASP A 62 -15.43 2.47 -5.72
C ASP A 62 -16.76 1.81 -5.32
N ASN A 63 -16.68 0.72 -4.56
CA ASN A 63 -17.84 -0.01 -4.07
C ASN A 63 -18.46 0.63 -2.81
N LYS A 64 -17.97 1.79 -2.36
CA LYS A 64 -18.39 2.49 -1.12
C LYS A 64 -18.43 1.58 0.11
N GLN A 65 -17.54 0.61 0.16
CA GLN A 65 -17.40 -0.33 1.26
C GLN A 65 -16.58 0.27 2.40
N PRO A 66 -16.84 -0.13 3.65
CA PRO A 66 -16.07 0.36 4.79
C PRO A 66 -14.59 0.04 4.63
N LEU A 67 -13.75 1.06 4.79
CA LEU A 67 -12.30 0.91 4.75
C LEU A 67 -11.82 0.15 5.99
N PRO A 68 -10.81 -0.73 5.86
CA PRO A 68 -10.29 -1.48 6.98
C PRO A 68 -9.64 -0.53 7.99
N ARG A 69 -10.05 -0.64 9.26
CA ARG A 69 -9.53 0.17 10.37
C ARG A 69 -8.32 -0.43 11.08
N ASN A 70 -8.04 -1.71 10.86
CA ASN A 70 -6.97 -2.45 11.55
C ASN A 70 -5.79 -2.73 10.61
N PHE A 71 -5.47 -1.75 9.75
CA PHE A 71 -4.39 -1.86 8.78
C PHE A 71 -3.11 -1.24 9.37
N ALA A 72 -2.00 -1.96 9.24
CA ALA A 72 -0.69 -1.52 9.70
C ALA A 72 0.36 -1.95 8.66
N VAL A 73 0.50 -1.15 7.60
CA VAL A 73 1.48 -1.39 6.53
C VAL A 73 2.78 -0.61 6.75
N ALA A 74 2.71 0.53 7.44
CA ALA A 74 3.87 1.35 7.79
C ALA A 74 4.99 0.59 8.52
N PRO A 75 4.74 -0.28 9.53
CA PRO A 75 5.82 -1.03 10.17
C PRO A 75 6.46 -2.04 9.22
N MET A 76 5.69 -2.66 8.32
CA MET A 76 6.24 -3.58 7.31
C MET A 76 7.06 -2.83 6.26
N ALA A 77 6.61 -1.64 5.85
CA ALA A 77 7.36 -0.76 4.96
C ALA A 77 8.70 -0.36 5.58
N GLN A 78 8.72 -0.05 6.89
CA GLN A 78 9.97 0.24 7.59
C GLN A 78 10.92 -0.95 7.54
N MET A 79 10.45 -2.16 7.82
CA MET A 79 11.32 -3.35 7.82
C MET A 79 11.84 -3.72 6.42
N THR A 80 11.03 -3.54 5.38
CA THR A 80 11.34 -4.00 4.02
C THR A 80 11.99 -2.94 3.13
N LEU A 81 11.62 -1.67 3.31
CA LEU A 81 12.10 -0.56 2.49
C LEU A 81 13.22 0.24 3.16
N THR A 82 13.63 -0.02 4.41
CA THR A 82 14.68 0.77 5.12
C THR A 82 15.92 1.03 4.26
N ASP A 83 16.36 0.07 3.46
CA ASP A 83 17.58 0.19 2.63
C ASP A 83 17.35 0.87 1.26
N LYS A 84 16.10 1.15 0.90
CA LYS A 84 15.72 1.74 -0.39
C LYS A 84 15.80 3.27 -0.35
N SER A 85 16.18 3.88 -1.47
CA SER A 85 16.17 5.34 -1.60
C SER A 85 14.74 5.88 -1.54
N GLY A 86 14.48 6.87 -0.67
CA GLY A 86 13.15 7.47 -0.48
C GLY A 86 12.15 6.64 0.30
N SER A 87 12.65 5.63 1.02
CA SER A 87 11.86 4.85 1.96
C SER A 87 11.21 5.72 3.03
N GLU A 88 11.91 6.74 3.53
CA GLU A 88 11.39 7.69 4.52
C GLU A 88 10.11 8.38 4.06
N ASP A 89 10.06 8.90 2.83
CA ASP A 89 8.86 9.53 2.25
C ASP A 89 7.70 8.54 2.16
N ILE A 90 7.98 7.31 1.70
CA ILE A 90 6.97 6.26 1.53
C ILE A 90 6.43 5.81 2.89
N ILE A 91 7.31 5.56 3.85
CA ILE A 91 6.98 5.17 5.22
C ILE A 91 6.15 6.25 5.90
N ALA A 92 6.54 7.52 5.77
CA ALA A 92 5.80 8.64 6.33
C ALA A 92 4.38 8.69 5.74
N LEU A 93 4.24 8.55 4.42
CA LEU A 93 2.94 8.53 3.76
C LEU A 93 2.06 7.35 4.22
N LEU A 94 2.63 6.15 4.30
CA LEU A 94 1.93 4.96 4.77
C LEU A 94 1.51 5.10 6.24
N THR A 95 2.35 5.72 7.07
CA THR A 95 2.04 6.01 8.47
C THR A 95 0.86 6.96 8.58
N GLN A 96 0.85 8.05 7.80
CA GLN A 96 -0.29 8.98 7.76
C GLN A 96 -1.56 8.29 7.28
N LEU A 97 -1.47 7.39 6.30
CA LEU A 97 -2.60 6.61 5.81
C LEU A 97 -3.11 5.64 6.88
N ASP A 98 -2.22 4.89 7.54
CA ASP A 98 -2.58 3.96 8.61
C ASP A 98 -3.26 4.69 9.78
N SER A 99 -2.72 5.84 10.20
CA SER A 99 -3.36 6.68 11.22
C SER A 99 -4.73 7.18 10.75
N TYR A 100 -4.83 7.71 9.52
CA TYR A 100 -6.10 8.21 8.98
C TYR A 100 -7.19 7.13 8.87
N LEU A 101 -6.81 5.89 8.59
CA LEU A 101 -7.74 4.76 8.52
C LEU A 101 -8.02 4.15 9.90
N GLY A 102 -7.04 4.20 10.81
CA GLY A 102 -7.09 3.63 12.16
C GLY A 102 -7.75 4.53 13.19
N GLU A 103 -7.86 5.84 12.95
CA GLU A 103 -8.63 6.75 13.79
C GLU A 103 -10.11 6.28 13.83
N PRO A 104 -10.63 5.87 15.00
CA PRO A 104 -12.04 5.62 15.15
C PRO A 104 -12.72 6.98 14.96
N ASN A 105 -13.38 7.16 13.83
CA ASN A 105 -14.25 8.32 13.64
C ASN A 105 -15.28 8.28 14.80
N GLU A 106 -15.10 9.15 15.78
CA GLU A 106 -15.98 9.37 16.94
C GLU A 106 -17.44 9.58 16.49
#